data_AF-A0A4Q2D1B4-F1
#
_entry.id   AF-A0A4Q2D1B4-F1
#
_cell.length_a   1.000
_cell.length_b   1.000
_cell.length_c   1.000
_cell.angle_alpha   90.00
_cell.angle_beta   90.00
_cell.angle_gamma   90.00
#
_symmetry.space_group_name_H-M   'P 1'
#
loop_
_entity.id
_entity.type
_entity.pdbx_description
1 polymer ?
#
loop_
_entity_poly.entity_id
_entity_poly.type
_entity_poly.pdbx_seq_one_letter_code
_entity_poly.pdbx_strand_id
1 'polypeptide(L)'
;MLDHDWYNNLLTVQEADKAFTDRPQWFSRIAPLLGREEFRGRYSLSLVHRHVILQPGEAMVATGPVTRPETLIDPDDPNIIPSSWTATGIPFEWKRVETPTGIIPPPTQELIREFSKIVGEDSVLGLSLVQDPVPDGKIWCERIDHGQRHHILEIKPVGSWPEGAEVFETCWTLKSSSGRAEPSIVFSLHCVCWVCKVHGQN
;
A
#
# COMPACT_ATOMS: atom_id res chain seq x y z
N MET A 1 11.96 -9.76 -14.64
CA MET A 1 11.19 -10.95 -14.25
C MET A 1 10.55 -10.63 -12.93
N LEU A 2 9.24 -10.82 -12.80
CA LEU A 2 8.55 -10.64 -11.52
C LEU A 2 9.07 -11.70 -10.55
N ASP A 3 9.73 -11.27 -9.49
CA ASP A 3 10.31 -12.17 -8.50
C ASP A 3 9.24 -12.53 -7.45
N HIS A 4 8.46 -13.56 -7.78
CA HIS A 4 7.44 -14.09 -6.88
C HIS A 4 8.02 -14.60 -5.55
N ASP A 5 9.25 -15.12 -5.54
CA ASP A 5 9.92 -15.58 -4.32
C ASP A 5 10.23 -14.39 -3.42
N TRP A 6 10.73 -13.30 -3.98
CA TRP A 6 10.94 -12.06 -3.23
C TRP A 6 9.62 -11.52 -2.64
N TYR A 7 8.54 -11.46 -3.43
CA TYR A 7 7.23 -11.04 -2.92
C TYR A 7 6.72 -11.95 -1.80
N ASN A 8 6.86 -13.26 -1.97
CA ASN A 8 6.46 -14.25 -0.99
C ASN A 8 7.28 -14.16 0.32
N ASN A 9 8.47 -13.54 0.28
CA ASN A 9 9.28 -13.27 1.47
C ASN A 9 8.93 -11.94 2.18
N LEU A 10 8.06 -11.09 1.61
CA LEU A 10 7.54 -9.93 2.33
C LEU A 10 6.79 -10.35 3.59
N LEU A 11 6.83 -9.52 4.63
CA LEU A 11 6.16 -9.76 5.90
C LEU A 11 4.65 -9.94 5.71
N THR A 12 4.01 -10.64 6.65
CA THR A 12 2.56 -10.54 6.83
C THR A 12 2.17 -9.16 7.36
N VAL A 13 0.89 -8.77 7.23
CA VAL A 13 0.41 -7.47 7.74
C VAL A 13 0.69 -7.33 9.25
N GLN A 14 0.53 -8.40 10.03
CA GLN A 14 0.74 -8.38 11.47
C GLN A 14 2.22 -8.19 11.82
N GLU A 15 3.12 -8.88 11.11
CA GLU A 15 4.56 -8.74 11.31
C GLU A 15 5.05 -7.34 10.91
N ALA A 16 4.55 -6.81 9.79
CA ALA A 16 4.88 -5.46 9.35
C ALA A 16 4.34 -4.40 10.33
N ASP A 17 3.11 -4.56 10.81
CA ASP A 17 2.47 -3.66 11.79
C ASP A 17 3.27 -3.61 13.09
N LYS A 18 3.68 -4.79 13.58
CA LYS A 18 4.54 -4.93 14.77
C LYS A 18 5.93 -4.32 14.58
N ALA A 19 6.49 -4.42 13.39
CA ALA A 19 7.77 -3.81 13.05
C ALA A 19 7.66 -2.27 12.90
N PHE A 20 6.48 -1.74 12.57
CA PHE A 20 6.26 -0.31 12.40
C PHE A 20 6.01 0.41 13.74
N THR A 21 7.10 0.62 14.49
CA THR A 21 7.09 1.38 15.74
C THR A 21 7.19 2.89 15.52
N ASP A 22 6.83 3.68 16.54
CA ASP A 22 7.01 5.15 16.55
C ASP A 22 6.32 5.89 15.39
N ARG A 23 5.14 5.42 14.95
CA ARG A 23 4.40 5.95 13.79
C ARG A 23 4.29 7.48 13.75
N PRO A 24 3.95 8.20 14.86
CA PRO A 24 3.85 9.65 14.82
C PRO A 24 5.16 10.33 14.40
N GLN A 25 6.30 9.78 14.83
CA GLN A 25 7.60 10.30 14.44
C GLN A 25 7.83 10.10 12.94
N TRP A 26 7.53 8.93 12.40
CA TRP A 26 7.65 8.65 10.97
C TRP A 26 6.74 9.55 10.13
N PHE A 27 5.48 9.70 10.53
CA PHE A 27 4.55 10.59 9.86
C PHE A 27 5.06 12.04 9.84
N SER A 28 5.66 12.52 10.94
CA SER A 28 6.22 13.89 11.00
C SER A 28 7.41 14.09 10.05
N ARG A 29 8.20 13.05 9.80
CA ARG A 29 9.34 13.09 8.88
C ARG A 29 8.91 12.97 7.41
N ILE A 30 7.89 12.15 7.12
CA ILE A 30 7.46 11.83 5.75
C ILE A 30 6.46 12.85 5.21
N ALA A 31 5.57 13.40 6.05
CA ALA A 31 4.53 14.33 5.61
C ALA A 31 5.07 15.57 4.87
N PRO A 32 6.21 16.18 5.25
CA PRO A 32 6.80 17.27 4.47
C PRO A 32 7.24 16.87 3.06
N LEU A 33 7.72 15.64 2.86
CA LEU A 33 8.12 15.13 1.55
C LEU A 33 6.89 14.88 0.67
N LEU A 34 5.90 14.13 1.16
CA LEU A 34 4.69 13.83 0.38
C LEU A 34 3.75 15.04 0.22
N GLY A 35 3.92 16.07 1.05
CA GLY A 35 3.19 17.32 0.98
C GLY A 35 3.70 18.32 -0.06
N ARG A 36 4.86 18.08 -0.69
CA ARG A 36 5.40 18.94 -1.75
C ARG A 36 4.46 18.96 -2.96
N GLU A 37 4.42 20.09 -3.67
CA GLU A 37 3.45 20.33 -4.74
C GLU A 37 3.51 19.28 -5.86
N GLU A 38 4.72 18.82 -6.18
CA GLU A 38 5.02 17.82 -7.20
C GLU A 38 4.56 16.39 -6.84
N PHE A 39 4.37 16.08 -5.56
CA PHE A 39 4.03 14.74 -5.05
C PHE A 39 2.65 14.67 -4.39
N ARG A 40 2.14 15.80 -3.92
CA ARG A 40 0.88 15.93 -3.19
C ARG A 40 -0.28 15.36 -4.01
N GLY A 41 -1.05 14.47 -3.38
CA GLY A 41 -2.22 13.84 -3.99
C GLY A 41 -1.90 12.75 -5.02
N ARG A 42 -0.63 12.37 -5.17
CA ARG A 42 -0.20 11.30 -6.08
C ARG A 42 0.19 10.02 -5.34
N TYR A 43 0.90 10.18 -4.23
CA TYR A 43 1.42 9.07 -3.44
C TYR A 43 0.96 9.11 -1.98
N SER A 44 0.71 7.93 -1.43
CA SER A 44 0.45 7.68 -0.02
C SER A 44 1.61 6.88 0.58
N LEU A 45 1.74 6.94 1.90
CA LEU A 45 2.62 6.05 2.65
C LEU A 45 1.92 4.70 2.79
N SER A 46 2.61 3.59 2.56
CA SER A 46 2.06 2.25 2.73
C SER A 46 2.93 1.39 3.63
N LEU A 47 2.31 0.38 4.24
CA LEU A 47 2.98 -0.69 4.95
C LEU A 47 3.29 -1.80 3.94
N VAL A 48 4.55 -2.14 3.76
CA VAL A 48 5.00 -3.17 2.82
C VAL A 48 4.75 -4.54 3.43
N HIS A 49 3.82 -5.29 2.83
CA HIS A 49 3.46 -6.64 3.27
C HIS A 49 2.88 -7.44 2.11
N ARG A 50 2.85 -8.77 2.24
CA ARG A 50 2.17 -9.65 1.28
C ARG A 50 0.71 -9.88 1.67
N HIS A 51 -0.13 -10.04 0.65
CA HIS A 51 -1.55 -10.38 0.82
C HIS A 51 -1.82 -11.88 0.65
N VAL A 52 -1.19 -12.52 -0.33
CA VAL A 52 -1.34 -13.95 -0.66
C VAL A 52 -0.01 -14.51 -1.15
N ILE A 53 0.14 -15.83 -1.22
CA ILE A 53 1.31 -16.46 -1.86
C ILE A 53 1.12 -16.42 -3.38
N LEU A 54 2.14 -15.96 -4.11
CA LEU A 54 2.21 -15.93 -5.57
C LEU A 54 2.87 -17.21 -6.11
N GLN A 55 2.44 -17.61 -7.30
CA GLN A 55 3.04 -18.66 -8.12
C GLN A 55 4.04 -18.04 -9.12
N PRO A 56 4.92 -18.84 -9.73
CA PRO A 56 5.84 -18.35 -10.75
C PRO A 56 5.13 -17.57 -11.86
N GLY A 57 5.62 -16.35 -12.14
CA GLY A 57 5.08 -15.46 -13.17
C GLY A 57 3.83 -14.67 -12.77
N GLU A 58 3.30 -14.85 -11.57
CA GLU A 58 2.20 -14.03 -11.05
C GLU A 58 2.71 -12.72 -10.42
N ALA A 59 1.82 -11.74 -10.42
CA ALA A 59 1.93 -10.49 -9.68
C ALA A 59 0.57 -10.11 -9.09
N MET A 60 0.55 -9.34 -8.00
CA MET A 60 -0.69 -8.77 -7.48
C MET A 60 -1.14 -7.62 -8.37
N VAL A 61 -2.27 -7.79 -9.07
CA VAL A 61 -2.82 -6.79 -9.98
C VAL A 61 -4.21 -6.36 -9.51
N ALA A 62 -4.38 -5.07 -9.28
CA ALA A 62 -5.64 -4.44 -8.94
C ALA A 62 -6.46 -4.15 -10.20
N THR A 63 -7.69 -4.66 -10.25
CA THR A 63 -8.72 -4.27 -11.22
C THR A 63 -9.93 -3.76 -10.45
N GLY A 64 -10.11 -2.43 -10.44
CA GLY A 64 -11.09 -1.78 -9.57
C GLY A 64 -10.78 -2.05 -8.08
N PRO A 65 -11.77 -2.48 -7.27
CA PRO A 65 -11.58 -2.72 -5.84
C PRO A 65 -10.96 -4.08 -5.50
N VAL A 66 -10.62 -4.91 -6.49
CA VAL A 66 -10.09 -6.26 -6.27
C VAL A 66 -8.66 -6.35 -6.78
N THR A 67 -7.74 -6.71 -5.89
CA THR A 67 -6.36 -7.06 -6.21
C THR A 67 -6.20 -8.58 -6.11
N ARG A 68 -5.64 -9.20 -7.14
CA ARG A 68 -5.45 -10.65 -7.18
C ARG A 68 -4.18 -11.04 -7.94
N PRO A 69 -3.65 -12.24 -7.73
CA PRO A 69 -2.61 -12.80 -8.56
C PRO A 69 -3.07 -12.90 -10.01
N GLU A 70 -2.30 -12.32 -10.93
CA GLU A 70 -2.45 -12.49 -12.37
C GLU A 70 -1.11 -12.86 -12.98
N THR A 71 -1.09 -13.82 -13.90
CA THR A 71 0.09 -14.13 -14.71
C THR A 71 0.29 -13.02 -15.74
N LEU A 72 1.41 -12.30 -15.66
CA LEU A 72 1.74 -11.29 -16.66
C LEU A 72 2.45 -11.94 -17.84
N ILE A 73 1.74 -12.03 -18.96
CA ILE A 73 2.28 -12.58 -20.21
C ILE A 73 3.24 -11.57 -20.86
N ASP A 74 2.87 -10.28 -20.82
CA ASP A 74 3.69 -9.17 -21.27
C ASP A 74 4.03 -8.27 -20.07
N PRO A 75 5.30 -8.25 -19.61
CA PRO A 75 5.70 -7.38 -18.51
C PRO A 75 5.65 -5.89 -18.88
N ASP A 76 5.56 -5.57 -20.17
CA ASP A 76 5.49 -4.21 -20.69
C ASP A 76 4.06 -3.82 -21.13
N ASP A 77 3.02 -4.55 -20.69
CA ASP A 77 1.61 -4.18 -20.94
C ASP A 77 1.36 -2.74 -20.46
N PRO A 78 1.10 -1.77 -21.37
CA PRO A 78 0.96 -0.37 -21.01
C PRO A 78 -0.28 -0.10 -20.15
N ASN A 79 -1.19 -1.07 -20.02
CA ASN A 79 -2.37 -0.99 -19.18
C ASN A 79 -2.15 -1.54 -17.77
N ILE A 80 -0.96 -2.03 -17.44
CA ILE A 80 -0.61 -2.52 -16.10
C ILE A 80 0.55 -1.68 -15.58
N ILE A 81 0.25 -0.77 -14.67
CA ILE A 81 1.25 0.11 -14.07
C ILE A 81 1.56 -0.33 -12.64
N PRO A 82 2.78 -0.13 -12.13
CA PRO A 82 3.04 -0.33 -10.71
C PRO A 82 2.19 0.61 -9.85
N SER A 83 1.69 0.10 -8.72
CA SER A 83 0.85 0.85 -7.79
C SER A 83 1.41 0.95 -6.38
N SER A 84 2.36 0.08 -6.02
CA SER A 84 3.02 0.06 -4.71
C SER A 84 4.51 -0.23 -4.87
N TRP A 85 5.35 0.47 -4.09
CA TRP A 85 6.81 0.40 -4.14
C TRP A 85 7.43 0.33 -2.74
N THR A 86 8.53 -0.40 -2.60
CA THR A 86 9.37 -0.38 -1.39
C THR A 86 10.07 0.97 -1.20
N ALA A 87 10.77 1.13 -0.07
CA ALA A 87 11.63 2.29 0.17
C ALA A 87 12.71 2.51 -0.91
N THR A 88 13.17 1.44 -1.56
CA THR A 88 14.16 1.46 -2.65
C THR A 88 13.54 1.60 -4.04
N GLY A 89 12.22 1.77 -4.12
CA GLY A 89 11.50 1.95 -5.39
C GLY A 89 11.25 0.66 -6.16
N ILE A 90 11.39 -0.51 -5.51
CA ILE A 90 11.07 -1.80 -6.13
C ILE A 90 9.55 -1.95 -6.14
N PRO A 91 8.91 -2.08 -7.32
CA PRO A 91 7.48 -2.30 -7.40
C PRO A 91 7.10 -3.70 -6.91
N PHE A 92 6.02 -3.80 -6.13
CA PHE A 92 5.55 -5.07 -5.58
C PHE A 92 4.04 -5.31 -5.74
N GLU A 93 3.30 -4.29 -6.19
CA GLU A 93 1.92 -4.42 -6.64
C GLU A 93 1.69 -3.56 -7.87
N TRP A 94 0.69 -3.95 -8.64
CA TRP A 94 0.32 -3.32 -9.91
C TRP A 94 -1.17 -3.04 -9.96
N LYS A 95 -1.56 -2.12 -10.84
CA LYS A 95 -2.95 -1.76 -11.11
C LYS A 95 -3.19 -1.73 -12.61
N ARG A 96 -4.33 -2.28 -13.01
CA ARG A 96 -4.84 -2.14 -14.36
C ARG A 96 -5.47 -0.76 -14.55
N VAL A 97 -5.06 -0.07 -15.61
CA VAL A 97 -5.59 1.23 -16.01
C VAL A 97 -6.37 1.10 -17.32
N GLU A 98 -7.56 1.67 -17.37
CA GLU A 98 -8.42 1.60 -18.55
C GLU A 98 -8.16 2.74 -19.55
N THR A 99 -7.61 3.86 -19.07
CA THR A 99 -7.37 5.05 -19.90
C THR A 99 -6.03 5.71 -19.60
N PRO A 100 -5.31 6.24 -20.61
CA PRO A 100 -4.03 6.92 -20.42
C PRO A 100 -4.09 8.14 -19.50
N THR A 101 -5.23 8.83 -19.45
CA THR A 101 -5.43 10.05 -18.65
C THR A 101 -5.51 9.80 -17.16
N GLY A 102 -5.73 8.55 -16.73
CA GLY A 102 -5.76 8.14 -15.32
C GLY A 102 -4.41 7.65 -14.78
N ILE A 103 -3.35 7.68 -15.59
CA ILE A 103 -2.04 7.17 -15.20
C ILE A 103 -1.32 8.20 -14.33
N ILE A 104 -1.21 7.89 -13.03
CA ILE A 104 -0.26 8.56 -12.15
C ILE A 104 1.12 7.97 -12.48
N PRO A 105 2.14 8.79 -12.80
CA PRO A 105 3.47 8.28 -13.11
C PRO A 105 4.07 7.57 -11.88
N PRO A 106 5.03 6.64 -12.08
CA PRO A 106 5.76 6.06 -10.97
C PRO A 106 6.56 7.14 -10.20
N PRO A 107 6.90 6.89 -8.91
CA PRO A 107 7.78 7.75 -8.13
C PRO A 107 9.08 8.08 -8.88
N THR A 108 9.48 9.34 -8.87
CA THR A 108 10.75 9.74 -9.46
C THR A 108 11.92 9.17 -8.65
N GLN A 109 13.07 8.98 -9.28
CA GLN A 109 14.29 8.55 -8.58
C GLN A 109 14.68 9.51 -7.45
N GLU A 110 14.37 10.80 -7.60
CA GLU A 110 14.56 11.80 -6.54
C GLU A 110 13.65 11.53 -5.34
N LEU A 111 12.35 11.27 -5.57
CA LEU A 111 11.40 10.93 -4.51
C LEU A 111 11.84 9.65 -3.78
N ILE A 112 12.19 8.60 -4.52
CA ILE A 112 12.67 7.34 -3.92
C ILE A 112 13.92 7.56 -3.07
N ARG A 113 14.91 8.29 -3.60
CA ARG A 113 16.14 8.59 -2.86
C ARG A 113 15.88 9.39 -1.58
N GLU A 114 15.01 10.38 -1.62
CA GLU A 114 14.66 11.17 -0.44
C GLU A 114 13.84 10.37 0.57
N PHE A 115 12.88 9.58 0.09
CA PHE A 115 12.08 8.69 0.92
C PHE A 115 12.96 7.66 1.64
N SER A 116 13.82 6.95 0.90
CA SER A 116 14.77 5.99 1.45
C SER A 116 15.71 6.60 2.49
N LYS A 117 16.21 7.84 2.27
CA LYS A 117 17.01 8.55 3.29
C LYS A 117 16.26 8.80 4.59
N ILE A 118 14.94 8.94 4.53
CA ILE A 118 14.11 9.13 5.72
C ILE A 118 13.90 7.78 6.41
N VAL A 119 13.39 6.78 5.70
CA VAL A 119 12.85 5.55 6.30
C VAL A 119 13.86 4.39 6.40
N GLY A 120 14.98 4.46 5.67
CA GLY A 120 15.94 3.39 5.49
C GLY A 120 15.57 2.43 4.35
N GLU A 121 16.57 1.79 3.74
CA GLU A 121 16.36 0.87 2.60
C GLU A 121 15.61 -0.41 2.99
N ASP A 122 15.84 -0.91 4.21
CA ASP A 122 15.21 -2.11 4.76
C ASP A 122 13.89 -1.82 5.49
N SER A 123 13.29 -0.64 5.26
CA SER A 123 12.07 -0.23 5.95
C SER A 123 10.87 -1.10 5.59
N VAL A 124 9.97 -1.30 6.55
CA VAL A 124 8.63 -1.84 6.31
C VAL A 124 7.68 -0.80 5.70
N LEU A 125 8.16 0.43 5.47
CA LEU A 125 7.42 1.49 4.83
C LEU A 125 7.71 1.57 3.33
N GLY A 126 6.67 1.84 2.57
CA GLY A 126 6.71 2.00 1.12
C GLY A 126 5.87 3.18 0.66
N LEU A 127 5.78 3.32 -0.66
CA LEU A 127 4.87 4.24 -1.31
C LEU A 127 3.77 3.47 -2.01
N SER A 128 2.57 4.00 -2.04
CA SER A 128 1.50 3.53 -2.92
C SER A 128 0.91 4.70 -3.68
N LEU A 129 0.19 4.42 -4.77
CA LEU A 129 -0.69 5.41 -5.35
C LEU A 129 -1.77 5.81 -4.35
N VAL A 130 -2.21 7.07 -4.41
CA VAL A 130 -3.34 7.56 -3.61
C VAL A 130 -4.61 6.83 -4.02
N GLN A 131 -5.38 6.42 -3.02
CA GLN A 131 -6.71 5.83 -3.22
C GLN A 131 -7.76 6.90 -3.51
N ASP A 132 -8.81 6.49 -4.22
CA ASP A 132 -9.95 7.37 -4.47
C ASP A 132 -10.56 7.85 -3.14
N PRO A 133 -10.95 9.14 -3.05
CA PRO A 133 -11.54 9.69 -1.84
C PRO A 133 -12.85 8.97 -1.51
N VAL A 134 -13.08 8.76 -0.22
CA VAL A 134 -14.32 8.17 0.31
C VAL A 134 -15.21 9.26 0.94
N PRO A 135 -16.54 9.04 1.00
CA PRO A 135 -17.44 9.96 1.70
C PRO A 135 -17.09 10.14 3.18
N ASP A 136 -17.44 11.30 3.74
CA ASP A 136 -17.25 11.59 5.17
C ASP A 136 -17.81 10.50 6.08
N GLY A 137 -17.06 10.13 7.12
CA GLY A 137 -17.42 9.07 8.05
C GLY A 137 -17.26 7.65 7.49
N LYS A 138 -16.71 7.50 6.27
CA LYS A 138 -16.37 6.20 5.69
C LYS A 138 -14.86 6.04 5.51
N ILE A 139 -14.46 4.79 5.32
CA ILE A 139 -13.07 4.39 5.13
C ILE A 139 -12.99 3.24 4.15
N TRP A 140 -11.86 3.11 3.45
CA TRP A 140 -11.56 1.89 2.73
C TRP A 140 -11.10 0.83 3.74
N CYS A 141 -11.74 -0.33 3.66
CA CYS A 141 -11.46 -1.49 4.49
C CYS A 141 -10.98 -2.63 3.61
N GLU A 142 -9.87 -3.23 3.98
CA GLU A 142 -9.28 -4.37 3.29
C GLU A 142 -9.78 -5.68 3.89
N ARG A 143 -10.20 -6.59 3.02
CA ARG A 143 -10.36 -8.00 3.37
C ARG A 143 -9.69 -8.90 2.34
N ILE A 144 -9.34 -10.12 2.74
CA ILE A 144 -8.80 -11.14 1.84
C ILE A 144 -9.75 -12.33 1.81
N ASP A 145 -10.16 -12.72 0.61
CA ASP A 145 -10.74 -14.03 0.33
C ASP A 145 -9.60 -14.98 -0.05
N HIS A 146 -9.14 -15.78 0.91
CA HIS A 146 -8.04 -16.71 0.69
C HIS A 146 -8.41 -17.86 -0.23
N GLY A 147 -9.69 -18.23 -0.34
CA GLY A 147 -10.14 -19.28 -1.26
C GLY A 147 -10.03 -18.84 -2.71
N GLN A 148 -10.28 -17.55 -2.97
CA GLN A 148 -10.15 -16.94 -4.30
C GLN A 148 -8.80 -16.24 -4.51
N ARG A 149 -7.95 -16.13 -3.48
CA ARG A 149 -6.71 -15.35 -3.47
C ARG A 149 -6.95 -13.88 -3.85
N HIS A 150 -8.07 -13.30 -3.40
CA HIS A 150 -8.46 -11.92 -3.69
C HIS A 150 -8.27 -11.02 -2.47
N HIS A 151 -7.48 -9.96 -2.61
CA HIS A 151 -7.52 -8.79 -1.73
C HIS A 151 -8.60 -7.83 -2.24
N ILE A 152 -9.47 -7.39 -1.35
CA ILE A 152 -10.71 -6.69 -1.70
C ILE A 152 -10.81 -5.44 -0.83
N LEU A 153 -10.96 -4.30 -1.49
CA LEU A 153 -11.25 -3.01 -0.89
C LEU A 153 -12.75 -2.77 -0.85
N GLU A 154 -13.28 -2.46 0.34
CA GLU A 154 -14.69 -2.14 0.55
C GLU A 154 -14.81 -0.81 1.30
N ILE A 155 -15.74 0.05 0.90
CA ILE A 155 -16.02 1.27 1.65
C ILE A 155 -16.96 0.93 2.81
N LYS A 156 -16.52 1.18 4.05
CA LYS A 156 -17.28 0.92 5.28
C LYS A 156 -17.36 2.16 6.18
N PRO A 157 -18.39 2.29 7.02
CA PRO A 157 -18.38 3.29 8.09
C PRO A 157 -17.16 3.13 9.01
N VAL A 158 -16.59 4.23 9.46
CA VAL A 158 -15.51 4.19 10.45
C VAL A 158 -15.99 3.47 11.72
N GLY A 159 -15.19 2.54 12.24
CA GLY A 159 -15.53 1.78 13.44
C GLY A 159 -16.48 0.60 13.24
N SER A 160 -16.94 0.34 12.01
CA SER A 160 -17.81 -0.81 11.69
C SER A 160 -17.02 -2.12 11.51
N TRP A 161 -16.25 -2.47 12.54
CA TRP A 161 -15.43 -3.67 12.55
C TRP A 161 -16.22 -4.86 13.10
N PRO A 162 -15.96 -6.10 12.63
CA PRO A 162 -16.48 -7.29 13.28
C PRO A 162 -16.05 -7.34 14.75
N GLU A 163 -16.90 -7.88 15.63
CA GLU A 163 -16.57 -8.03 17.04
C GLU A 163 -15.31 -8.89 17.22
N GLY A 164 -14.35 -8.41 18.01
CA GLY A 164 -13.06 -9.06 18.22
C GLY A 164 -12.10 -9.00 17.03
N ALA A 165 -12.42 -8.22 15.98
CA ALA A 165 -11.50 -7.99 14.88
C ALA A 165 -10.26 -7.21 15.35
N GLU A 166 -9.09 -7.70 14.96
CA GLU A 166 -7.86 -6.93 15.01
C GLU A 166 -7.79 -6.10 13.74
N VAL A 167 -7.46 -4.82 13.89
CA VAL A 167 -7.50 -3.85 12.79
C VAL A 167 -6.09 -3.30 12.62
N PHE A 168 -5.55 -3.46 11.42
CA PHE A 168 -4.21 -2.98 11.05
C PHE A 168 -4.33 -1.82 10.08
N GLU A 169 -3.63 -0.73 10.35
CA GLU A 169 -3.52 0.36 9.37
C GLU A 169 -2.42 0.04 8.36
N THR A 170 -2.74 0.09 7.07
CA THR A 170 -1.87 -0.40 5.98
C THR A 170 -1.44 0.69 5.01
N CYS A 171 -2.13 1.83 5.00
CA CYS A 171 -1.82 2.96 4.13
C CYS A 171 -2.30 4.25 4.77
N TRP A 172 -1.59 5.35 4.51
CA TRP A 172 -1.87 6.67 5.06
C TRP A 172 -1.63 7.77 4.02
N THR A 173 -2.63 8.63 3.81
CA THR A 173 -2.43 9.91 3.13
C THR A 173 -2.16 10.98 4.18
N LEU A 174 -0.91 11.44 4.20
CA LEU A 174 -0.45 12.43 5.15
C LEU A 174 -0.65 13.84 4.60
N LYS A 175 -1.17 14.75 5.42
CA LYS A 175 -1.17 16.18 5.12
C LYS A 175 -0.18 16.88 6.03
N SER A 176 0.79 17.54 5.38
CA SER A 176 1.69 18.45 6.07
C SER A 176 0.87 19.58 6.71
N SER A 177 1.11 19.83 7.98
CA SER A 177 0.56 21.02 8.64
C SER A 177 1.41 22.24 8.31
N SER A 178 0.79 23.41 8.17
CA SER A 178 1.55 24.66 8.15
C SER A 178 2.12 24.95 9.56
N GLY A 179 3.45 25.10 9.67
CA GLY A 179 4.11 25.50 10.93
C GLY A 179 4.58 24.33 11.81
N ARG A 180 4.47 24.49 13.15
CA ARG A 180 4.91 23.51 14.18
C ARG A 180 3.84 22.46 14.55
N ALA A 181 2.71 22.43 13.85
CA ALA A 181 1.66 21.47 14.15
C ALA A 181 2.08 20.04 13.76
N GLU A 182 1.42 19.05 14.34
CA GLU A 182 1.64 17.65 13.97
C GLU A 182 0.98 17.37 12.61
N PRO A 183 1.57 16.49 11.77
CA PRO A 183 0.93 16.07 10.53
C PRO A 183 -0.41 15.40 10.83
N SER A 184 -1.41 15.67 9.98
CA SER A 184 -2.72 15.01 10.10
C SER A 184 -2.83 13.87 9.08
N ILE A 185 -3.35 12.72 9.52
CA ILE A 185 -3.80 11.65 8.63
C ILE A 185 -5.12 12.09 8.02
N VAL A 186 -5.15 12.23 6.69
CA VAL A 186 -6.37 12.61 5.96
C VAL A 186 -7.15 11.38 5.52
N PHE A 187 -6.44 10.26 5.37
CA PHE A 187 -7.00 9.00 4.94
C PHE A 187 -6.13 7.86 5.46
N SER A 188 -6.77 6.77 5.88
CA SER A 188 -6.08 5.51 6.14
C SER A 188 -6.84 4.30 5.58
N LEU A 189 -6.11 3.26 5.21
CA LEU A 189 -6.66 1.93 4.90
C LEU A 189 -6.55 1.05 6.14
N HIS A 190 -7.57 0.22 6.36
CA HIS A 190 -7.60 -0.71 7.49
C HIS A 190 -7.85 -2.15 7.04
N CYS A 191 -6.91 -3.04 7.35
CA CYS A 191 -7.06 -4.48 7.17
C CYS A 191 -7.68 -5.13 8.40
N VAL A 192 -8.74 -5.91 8.20
CA VAL A 192 -9.46 -6.66 9.26
C VAL A 192 -9.31 -8.18 9.14
N CYS A 193 -8.30 -8.64 8.41
CA CYS A 193 -8.15 -10.04 8.08
C CYS A 193 -7.57 -10.86 9.23
N TRP A 194 -8.37 -11.81 9.73
CA TRP A 194 -7.88 -12.77 10.72
C TRP A 194 -6.80 -13.71 10.17
N VAL A 195 -6.86 -14.08 8.89
CA VAL A 195 -5.98 -15.09 8.28
C VAL A 195 -4.64 -14.51 7.83
N CYS A 196 -4.54 -13.19 7.65
CA CYS A 196 -3.27 -12.50 7.44
C CYS A 196 -2.34 -12.57 8.66
N LYS A 197 -2.78 -13.17 9.78
CA LYS A 197 -1.99 -13.40 11.00
C LYS A 197 -1.07 -14.61 10.94
N VAL A 198 -1.40 -15.66 10.15
CA VAL A 198 -0.88 -17.02 10.42
C VAL A 198 -0.21 -17.72 9.23
N HIS A 199 -0.41 -17.26 7.99
CA HIS A 199 0.15 -17.98 6.83
C HIS A 199 1.56 -17.50 6.48
N GLY A 200 2.48 -17.95 7.32
CA GLY A 200 3.93 -17.98 7.09
C GLY A 200 4.48 -19.35 6.69
N GLN A 201 3.66 -20.40 6.54
CA GLN A 201 4.15 -21.75 6.25
C GLN A 201 3.16 -22.55 5.41
N ASN A 202 3.60 -22.90 4.20
CA ASN A 202 3.56 -24.26 3.64
C ASN A 202 4.71 -24.39 2.64
#